data_AF-A0A498KLY5-F1
#
_entry.id   AF-A0A498KLY5-F1
#
_cell.length_a   1.000
_cell.length_b   1.000
_cell.length_c   1.000
_cell.angle_alpha   90.00
_cell.angle_beta   90.00
_cell.angle_gamma   90.00
#
_symmetry.space_group_name_H-M   'P 1'
#
loop_
_entity.id
_entity.type
_entity.pdbx_description
1 polymer ?
#
loop_
_entity_poly.entity_id
_entity_poly.type
_entity_poly.pdbx_seq_one_letter_code
_entity_poly.pdbx_strand_id
1 'polypeptide(L)' 'MASYYAKVTYDHRALVIAGKRRVLVSGSIHYPRSTPKMWPDLIQKLKDGGLDMVKTYVFWNLHEPV' A
#
# COMPACT_ATOMS: atom_id res chain seq x y z
N MET A 1 -11.17 -24.10 4.19
CA MET A 1 -10.51 -22.95 3.52
C MET A 1 -10.30 -21.86 4.55
N ALA A 2 -9.07 -21.39 4.75
CA ALA A 2 -8.83 -20.22 5.60
C ALA A 2 -9.30 -18.97 4.87
N SER A 3 -10.07 -18.11 5.54
CA SER A 3 -10.43 -16.79 5.03
C SER A 3 -9.15 -15.94 4.94
N TYR A 4 -8.80 -15.47 3.74
CA TYR A 4 -7.65 -14.59 3.48
C TYR A 4 -7.93 -13.11 3.82
N TYR A 5 -9.08 -12.81 4.43
CA TYR A 5 -9.49 -11.45 4.73
C TYR A 5 -9.09 -11.06 6.15
N ALA A 6 -8.20 -10.07 6.29
CA ALA A 6 -7.97 -9.40 7.54
C ALA A 6 -9.07 -8.35 7.77
N LYS A 7 -9.82 -8.45 8.87
CA LYS A 7 -10.75 -7.38 9.27
C LYS A 7 -9.94 -6.11 9.57
N VAL A 8 -10.31 -5.01 8.93
CA VAL A 8 -9.74 -3.67 9.15
C VAL A 8 -10.83 -2.78 9.76
N THR A 9 -10.58 -2.23 10.94
CA THR A 9 -11.44 -1.24 11.60
C THR A 9 -10.57 -0.13 12.19
N TYR A 10 -11.17 0.73 13.01
CA TYR A 10 -10.46 1.74 13.79
C TYR A 10 -11.16 1.94 15.12
N ASP A 11 -10.45 2.53 16.07
CA ASP A 11 -11.02 3.09 17.29
C ASP A 11 -10.50 4.51 17.51
N HIS A 12 -10.73 5.07 18.70
CA HIS A 12 -10.31 6.44 19.03
C HIS A 12 -8.79 6.65 18.98
N ARG A 13 -7.96 5.60 18.84
CA ARG A 13 -6.50 5.68 18.89
C ARG A 13 -5.82 5.24 17.60
N ALA A 14 -6.27 4.17 16.95
CA ALA A 14 -5.53 3.57 15.85
C ALA A 14 -6.40 2.77 14.88
N LEU A 15 -5.81 2.47 13.70
CA LEU A 15 -6.29 1.40 12.84
C LEU A 15 -6.10 0.05 13.54
N VAL A 16 -7.09 -0.82 13.42
CA VAL A 16 -7.09 -2.18 13.96
C VAL A 16 -7.12 -3.16 12.79
N ILE A 17 -6.02 -3.86 12.56
CA ILE A 17 -5.87 -4.84 11.47
C ILE A 17 -5.73 -6.22 12.11
N ALA A 18 -6.63 -7.14 11.75
CA ALA A 18 -6.70 -8.49 12.32
C ALA A 18 -6.70 -8.48 13.87
N GLY A 19 -7.47 -7.56 14.45
CA GLY A 19 -7.61 -7.41 15.90
C GLY A 19 -6.44 -6.70 16.61
N LYS A 20 -5.39 -6.29 15.89
CA LYS A 20 -4.22 -5.60 16.46
C LYS A 20 -4.20 -4.13 16.07
N ARG A 21 -4.06 -3.24 17.05
CA ARG A 21 -3.81 -1.81 16.80
C ARG A 21 -2.44 -1.64 16.14
N ARG A 22 -2.38 -0.82 15.08
CA ARG A 22 -1.15 -0.56 14.32
C ARG A 22 -0.99 0.95 14.09
N VAL A 23 0.22 1.45 14.32
CA VAL A 23 0.69 2.68 13.70
C VAL A 23 1.34 2.25 12.39
N LEU A 24 0.85 2.77 11.26
CA LEU A 24 1.29 2.36 9.93
C LEU A 24 2.13 3.47 9.30
N VAL A 25 3.33 3.13 8.84
CA VAL A 25 4.19 4.03 8.09
C VAL A 25 4.04 3.75 6.60
N SER A 26 3.64 4.75 5.82
CA SER A 26 3.36 4.59 4.39
C SER A 26 4.27 5.45 3.51
N GLY A 27 4.72 4.88 2.38
CA GLY A 27 5.45 5.58 1.32
C GLY A 27 4.65 5.62 0.03
N SER A 28 4.87 6.67 -0.79
CA SER A 28 4.15 6.82 -2.06
C SER A 28 4.95 6.28 -3.23
N ILE A 29 4.34 5.39 -4.02
CA ILE A 29 4.83 4.98 -5.35
C ILE A 29 3.71 5.28 -6.33
N HIS A 30 3.96 6.12 -7.32
CA HIS A 30 3.04 6.29 -8.45
C HIS A 30 3.46 5.32 -9.54
N TYR A 31 2.75 4.20 -9.67
CA TYR A 31 3.15 3.11 -10.58
C TYR A 31 3.41 3.55 -12.04
N PRO A 32 2.76 4.57 -12.64
CA PRO A 32 3.08 4.99 -14.01
C PRO A 32 4.39 5.76 -14.14
N ARG A 33 4.98 6.20 -13.03
CA ARG A 33 6.26 6.95 -13.01
C ARG A 33 7.48 6.04 -12.90
N SER A 34 7.28 4.72 -12.98
CA SER A 34 8.33 3.72 -13.06
C SER A 34 7.87 2.57 -13.94
N THR A 35 8.80 1.81 -14.52
CA THR A 35 8.42 0.67 -15.38
C THR A 35 7.99 -0.54 -14.54
N PRO A 36 7.16 -1.45 -15.08
CA PRO A 36 6.80 -2.69 -14.39
C PRO A 36 8.00 -3.50 -13.89
N LYS A 37 9.12 -3.47 -14.63
CA LYS A 37 10.38 -4.13 -14.24
C LYS A 37 11.01 -3.53 -12.97
N MET A 38 10.78 -2.26 -12.69
CA MET A 38 11.30 -1.56 -11.50
C MET A 38 10.44 -1.77 -10.25
N TRP A 39 9.14 -2.09 -10.40
CA TRP A 39 8.22 -2.11 -9.25
C TRP A 39 8.64 -3.08 -8.13
N PRO A 40 9.10 -4.32 -8.39
CA PRO A 40 9.53 -5.22 -7.32
C PRO A 40 10.67 -4.63 -6.48
N ASP A 41 11.67 -4.03 -7.13
CA ASP A 41 12.82 -3.40 -6.47
C ASP A 41 12.39 -2.15 -5.68
N LEU A 42 11.52 -1.31 -6.22
CA LEU A 42 11.00 -0.14 -5.52
C LEU A 42 10.20 -0.52 -4.26
N ILE A 43 9.34 -1.54 -4.37
CA ILE A 43 8.57 -2.06 -3.23
C ILE A 43 9.51 -2.66 -2.19
N GLN A 44 10.53 -3.41 -2.62
CA GLN A 44 11.53 -3.98 -1.72
C GLN A 44 12.29 -2.88 -0.97
N LYS A 45 12.70 -1.80 -1.65
CA LYS A 45 13.35 -0.65 -1.01
C LYS A 45 12.46 0.05 0.02
N LEU A 46 11.15 0.18 -0.22
CA LEU A 46 10.23 0.70 0.82
C LEU A 46 10.18 -0.23 2.03
N LYS A 47 10.12 -1.54 1.80
CA LYS A 47 10.10 -2.54 2.86
C LYS A 47 11.38 -2.53 3.68
N ASP A 48 12.54 -2.48 3.03
CA ASP A 48 13.86 -2.37 3.68
C ASP A 48 14.00 -1.04 4.42
N GLY A 49 13.33 0.01 3.94
CA GLY A 49 13.18 1.30 4.62
C GLY A 49 12.22 1.30 5.82
N GLY A 50 11.62 0.16 6.18
CA GLY A 50 10.77 0.01 7.35
C GLY A 50 9.33 0.47 7.17
N LEU A 51 8.84 0.59 5.93
CA LEU A 51 7.45 0.98 5.67
C LEU A 51 6.49 -0.22 5.74
N ASP A 52 5.32 -0.01 6.34
CA ASP A 52 4.24 -1.01 6.40
C ASP A 52 3.39 -1.03 5.13
N MET A 53 3.31 0.09 4.39
CA MET A 53 2.32 0.30 3.33
C MET A 53 2.85 1.10 2.14
N VAL A 54 2.32 0.76 0.96
CA VAL A 54 2.46 1.57 -0.26
C VAL A 54 1.17 2.36 -0.51
N LYS A 55 1.30 3.64 -0.83
CA LYS A 55 0.21 4.49 -1.30
C LYS A 55 0.44 4.84 -2.77
N THR A 56 -0.60 4.72 -3.60
CA THR A 56 -0.57 5.14 -5.00
C THR A 56 -1.86 5.87 -5.36
N TYR A 57 -1.75 6.87 -6.23
CA TYR A 57 -2.90 7.36 -6.99
C TYR A 57 -3.22 6.43 -8.17
N VAL A 58 -4.45 6.53 -8.66
CA VAL A 58 -4.87 6.01 -9.97
C VAL A 58 -4.96 7.18 -10.92
N PHE A 59 -4.21 7.14 -12.01
CA PHE A 59 -4.10 8.22 -12.98
C PHE A 59 -5.14 8.00 -14.08
N TRP A 60 -6.34 8.57 -13.92
CA TRP A 60 -7.47 8.31 -14.81
C TRP A 60 -7.12 8.54 -16.28
N ASN A 61 -6.52 9.67 -16.63
CA ASN A 61 -6.10 10.01 -18.00
C ASN A 61 -5.15 8.99 -18.67
N LEU A 62 -4.46 8.13 -17.90
CA LEU A 62 -3.64 7.05 -18.45
C LEU A 62 -4.43 5.77 -18.73
N HIS A 63 -5.56 5.59 -18.06
CA HIS A 63 -6.45 4.44 -18.22
C HIS A 63 -7.59 4.71 -19.19
N GLU A 64 -7.99 5.98 -19.33
CA GLU A 64 -8.97 6.46 -20.29
C GLU A 64 -8.37 7.65 -21.07
N PRO A 65 -7.60 7.37 -22.14
CA PRO A 65 -7.11 8.40 -23.04
C PRO A 65 -8.25 9.01 -23.86
N VAL A 66 -8.11 10.29 -24.20
CA VAL A 66 -9.01 10.99 -25.13
C VAL A 66 -8.76 10.64 -26.59
#